data_AF-A0A061F6I3-F1
#
_entry.id   AF-A0A061F6I3-F1
#
_cell.length_a   1.000
_cell.length_b   1.000
_cell.length_c   1.000
_cell.angle_alpha   90.00
_cell.angle_beta   90.00
_cell.angle_gamma   90.00
#
_symmetry.space_group_name_H-M   'P 1'
#
loop_
_entity.id
_entity.type
_entity.pdbx_description
1 polymer ?
#
loop_
_entity_poly.entity_id
_entity_poly.type
_entity_poly.pdbx_seq_one_letter_code
_entity_poly.pdbx_strand_id
1 'polypeptide(L)'
;MARDVDPIKANNCETKMTLHCVNEVFASIFKTGIVTDNCCIELIGLGKFCHDALIKKTLENPLFKNNDTSVILSRGAQVWNKCTLVKKDVSPSPSPY
;
A
#
# COMPACT_ATOMS: atom_id res chain seq x y z
N MET A 1 32.00 2.79 -4.32
CA MET A 1 30.91 2.03 -3.66
C MET A 1 29.70 2.94 -3.65
N ALA A 2 28.69 2.68 -4.50
CA ALA A 2 27.44 3.39 -4.40
C ALA A 2 26.91 3.15 -2.98
N ARG A 3 26.59 4.21 -2.24
CA ARG A 3 25.97 4.07 -0.93
C ARG A 3 24.67 3.30 -1.17
N ASP A 4 24.47 2.18 -0.48
CA ASP A 4 23.18 1.47 -0.45
C ASP A 4 22.15 2.40 0.19
N VAL A 5 21.57 3.28 -0.63
CA VAL A 5 20.50 4.17 -0.19
C VAL A 5 19.25 3.31 -0.12
N ASP A 6 18.68 3.19 1.09
CA ASP A 6 17.41 2.51 1.31
C ASP A 6 16.35 3.06 0.34
N PRO A 7 15.82 2.24 -0.58
CA PRO A 7 14.85 2.67 -1.57
C PRO A 7 13.56 3.21 -0.95
N ILE A 8 13.16 2.76 0.24
CA ILE A 8 11.97 3.23 0.96
C ILE A 8 12.18 4.69 1.39
N LYS A 9 13.36 4.98 1.96
CA LYS A 9 13.75 6.33 2.36
C LYS A 9 13.97 7.24 1.14
N ALA A 10 14.61 6.74 0.09
CA ALA A 10 14.86 7.49 -1.14
C ALA A 10 13.59 7.98 -1.84
N ASN A 11 12.48 7.23 -1.70
CA ASN A 11 11.20 7.53 -2.33
C ASN A 11 10.18 8.18 -1.37
N ASN A 12 10.61 8.56 -0.16
CA ASN A 12 9.76 9.14 0.89
C ASN A 12 8.50 8.31 1.15
N CYS A 13 8.64 6.98 1.26
CA CYS A 13 7.51 6.07 1.41
C CYS A 13 6.84 6.16 2.80
N GLU A 14 7.44 6.82 3.78
CA GLU A 14 6.95 6.81 5.17
C GLU A 14 6.04 7.99 5.52
N THR A 15 5.95 9.01 4.67
CA THR A 15 5.33 10.30 5.04
C THR A 15 4.05 10.63 4.28
N LYS A 16 3.63 9.78 3.34
CA LYS A 16 2.52 10.07 2.41
C LYS A 16 1.15 9.58 2.86
N MET A 17 1.08 8.91 4.02
CA MET A 17 -0.17 8.37 4.57
C MET A 17 -0.33 8.78 6.03
N THR A 18 -1.58 8.95 6.45
CA THR A 18 -1.94 9.12 7.85
C THR A 18 -1.73 7.81 8.62
N LEU A 19 -1.45 7.90 9.92
CA LEU A 19 -1.30 6.72 10.77
C LEU A 19 -2.58 5.84 10.75
N HIS A 20 -3.74 6.47 10.64
CA HIS A 20 -5.01 5.77 10.50
C HIS A 20 -5.01 4.86 9.25
N CYS A 21 -4.68 5.41 8.09
CA CYS A 21 -4.68 4.64 6.85
C CYS A 21 -3.53 3.63 6.76
N VAL A 22 -2.38 3.91 7.39
CA VAL A 22 -1.31 2.91 7.55
C VAL A 22 -1.82 1.69 8.33
N ASN A 23 -2.48 1.91 9.46
CA ASN A 23 -3.00 0.83 10.30
C ASN A 23 -4.10 0.03 9.59
N GLU A 24 -4.99 0.72 8.87
CA GLU A 24 -6.07 0.07 8.12
C GLU A 24 -5.53 -0.78 6.97
N VAL A 25 -4.65 -0.24 6.14
CA VAL A 25 -4.03 -0.99 5.02
C VAL A 25 -3.24 -2.18 5.54
N PHE A 26 -2.49 -2.00 6.64
CA PHE A 26 -1.79 -3.10 7.30
C PHE A 26 -2.78 -4.19 7.78
N ALA A 27 -3.81 -3.82 8.54
CA ALA A 27 -4.82 -4.78 8.99
C ALA A 27 -5.53 -5.48 7.82
N SER A 28 -5.76 -4.75 6.72
CA SER A 28 -6.30 -5.28 5.48
C SER A 28 -5.42 -6.39 4.92
N ILE A 29 -4.14 -6.12 4.70
CA ILE A 29 -3.18 -7.06 4.10
C ILE A 29 -2.95 -8.28 4.99
N PHE A 30 -2.90 -8.09 6.31
CA PHE A 30 -2.59 -9.19 7.23
C PHE A 30 -3.81 -9.95 7.72
N LYS A 31 -5.03 -9.39 7.61
CA LYS A 31 -6.24 -10.01 8.18
C LYS A 31 -7.44 -10.03 7.23
N THR A 32 -7.90 -8.88 6.74
CA THR A 32 -9.29 -8.74 6.25
C THR A 32 -9.46 -8.58 4.74
N GLY A 33 -8.48 -8.02 4.04
CA GLY A 33 -8.59 -7.66 2.61
C GLY A 33 -9.52 -6.47 2.33
N ILE A 34 -10.04 -5.81 3.37
CA ILE A 34 -10.96 -4.68 3.27
C ILE A 34 -10.22 -3.39 3.58
N VAL A 35 -10.42 -2.37 2.76
CA VAL A 35 -9.88 -1.01 2.91
C VAL A 35 -10.96 -0.02 2.46
N THR A 36 -11.05 1.11 3.13
CA THR A 36 -11.96 2.22 2.87
C THR A 36 -11.49 3.06 1.68
N ASP A 37 -12.41 3.77 1.05
CA ASP A 37 -12.11 4.59 -0.13
C ASP A 37 -11.16 5.73 0.21
N ASN A 38 -11.30 6.35 1.39
CA ASN A 38 -10.39 7.40 1.86
C ASN A 38 -8.95 6.88 1.98
N CYS A 39 -8.75 5.72 2.63
CA CYS A 39 -7.43 5.14 2.74
C CYS A 39 -6.90 4.57 1.43
N CYS A 40 -7.77 4.22 0.49
CA CYS A 40 -7.38 3.93 -0.88
C CYS A 40 -6.80 5.16 -1.60
N ILE A 41 -7.38 6.34 -1.43
CA ILE A 41 -6.86 7.57 -2.05
C ILE A 41 -5.44 7.86 -1.54
N GLU A 42 -5.22 7.76 -0.23
CA GLU A 42 -3.88 7.93 0.36
C GLU A 42 -2.91 6.84 -0.12
N LEU A 43 -3.35 5.58 -0.19
CA LEU A 43 -2.52 4.48 -0.68
C LEU A 43 -2.09 4.66 -2.14
N ILE A 44 -2.97 5.16 -3.00
CA ILE A 44 -2.60 5.48 -4.38
C ILE A 44 -1.65 6.69 -4.43
N GLY A 45 -1.81 7.68 -3.54
CA GLY A 45 -0.88 8.80 -3.38
C GLY A 45 0.52 8.36 -2.90
N LEU A 46 0.59 7.36 -2.03
CA LEU A 46 1.84 6.71 -1.62
C LEU A 46 2.56 6.11 -2.83
N GLY A 47 1.80 5.40 -3.68
CA GLY A 47 2.28 4.82 -4.93
C GLY A 47 2.67 3.35 -4.81
N LYS A 48 2.58 2.63 -5.95
CA LYS A 48 2.72 1.16 -5.99
C LYS A 48 4.08 0.69 -5.47
N PHE A 49 5.15 1.39 -5.87
CA PHE A 49 6.50 1.06 -5.46
C PHE A 49 6.63 1.03 -3.93
N CYS A 50 6.19 2.09 -3.27
CA CYS A 50 6.25 2.20 -1.82
C CYS A 50 5.36 1.17 -1.12
N HIS A 51 4.15 0.93 -1.62
CA HIS A 51 3.27 -0.13 -1.12
C HIS A 51 3.95 -1.50 -1.15
N ASP A 52 4.46 -1.91 -2.32
CA ASP A 52 5.13 -3.20 -2.48
C ASP A 52 6.40 -3.30 -1.61
N ALA A 53 7.18 -2.21 -1.52
CA ALA A 53 8.42 -2.16 -0.75
C ALA A 53 8.16 -2.27 0.76
N LEU A 54 7.14 -1.58 1.29
CA LEU A 54 6.78 -1.64 2.70
C LEU A 54 6.26 -3.03 3.11
N ILE A 55 5.49 -3.71 2.24
CA ILE A 55 5.06 -5.10 2.51
C ILE A 55 6.27 -6.03 2.59
N LYS A 56 7.19 -5.95 1.62
CA LYS A 56 8.42 -6.74 1.62
C LYS A 56 9.26 -6.46 2.86
N LYS A 57 9.42 -5.19 3.22
CA LYS A 57 10.17 -4.79 4.42
C LYS A 57 9.54 -5.33 5.71
N THR A 58 8.22 -5.35 5.77
CA THR A 58 7.48 -5.94 6.89
C THR A 58 7.74 -7.44 6.98
N LEU A 59 7.73 -8.15 5.86
CA LEU A 59 7.96 -9.60 5.80
C LEU A 59 9.41 -10.00 6.16
N GLU A 60 10.38 -9.10 6.01
CA GLU A 60 11.75 -9.32 6.51
C GLU A 60 11.82 -9.36 8.05
N ASN A 61 10.85 -8.77 8.75
CA ASN A 61 10.84 -8.75 10.20
C ASN A 61 10.48 -10.15 10.75
N PRO A 62 11.32 -10.75 11.63
CA PRO A 62 11.09 -12.08 12.19
C PRO A 62 9.75 -12.27 12.89
N LEU A 63 9.10 -11.19 13.33
CA LEU A 63 7.75 -11.23 13.90
C LEU A 63 6.70 -11.78 12.92
N PHE A 64 6.93 -11.67 11.62
CA PHE A 64 6.01 -12.12 10.57
C PHE A 64 6.44 -13.44 9.90
N LYS A 65 7.49 -14.10 10.40
CA LYS A 65 8.08 -15.32 9.78
C LYS A 65 7.11 -16.51 9.65
N ASN A 66 6.07 -16.56 10.48
CA ASN A 66 5.07 -17.63 10.47
C ASN A 66 3.88 -17.34 9.54
N ASN A 67 3.81 -16.13 8.98
CA ASN A 67 2.77 -15.80 8.01
C ASN A 67 3.10 -16.42 6.67
N ASP A 68 2.06 -16.84 5.94
CA ASP A 68 2.22 -17.24 4.55
C ASP A 68 2.53 -16.00 3.69
N THR A 69 3.80 -15.84 3.33
CA THR A 69 4.29 -14.76 2.46
C THR A 69 3.51 -14.65 1.16
N SER A 70 3.13 -15.77 0.54
CA SER A 70 2.36 -15.77 -0.71
C SER A 70 0.97 -15.19 -0.50
N VAL A 71 0.31 -15.58 0.58
CA VAL A 71 -1.01 -15.04 0.96
C VAL A 71 -0.93 -13.54 1.24
N ILE A 72 0.09 -13.09 1.98
CA ILE A 72 0.27 -11.66 2.30
C ILE A 72 0.53 -10.84 1.04
N LEU A 73 1.41 -11.31 0.14
CA LEU A 73 1.68 -10.62 -1.13
C LEU A 73 0.45 -10.60 -2.05
N SER A 74 -0.29 -11.71 -2.13
CA SER A 74 -1.54 -11.79 -2.89
C SER A 74 -2.57 -10.81 -2.34
N ARG A 75 -2.75 -10.73 -1.02
CA ARG A 75 -3.67 -9.78 -0.40
C ARG A 75 -3.21 -8.33 -0.59
N GLY A 76 -1.91 -8.07 -0.52
CA GLY A 76 -1.30 -6.78 -0.88
C GLY A 76 -1.65 -6.33 -2.29
N ALA A 77 -1.60 -7.25 -3.26
CA ALA A 77 -2.01 -6.97 -4.64
C ALA A 77 -3.53 -6.74 -4.78
N GLN A 78 -4.35 -7.51 -4.06
CA GLN A 78 -5.80 -7.33 -4.04
C GLN A 78 -6.20 -5.95 -3.50
N VAL A 79 -5.62 -5.54 -2.37
CA VAL A 79 -5.83 -4.20 -1.77
C VAL A 79 -5.44 -3.10 -2.76
N TRP A 80 -4.26 -3.23 -3.40
CA TRP A 80 -3.83 -2.27 -4.41
C TRP A 80 -4.84 -2.17 -5.56
N ASN A 81 -5.23 -3.30 -6.15
CA ASN A 81 -6.15 -3.34 -7.28
C ASN A 81 -7.51 -2.72 -6.91
N LYS A 82 -8.05 -3.01 -5.72
CA LYS A 82 -9.28 -2.39 -5.23
C LYS A 82 -9.15 -0.86 -5.21
N CYS A 83 -8.05 -0.35 -4.66
CA CYS A 83 -7.84 1.10 -4.57
C CYS A 83 -7.64 1.78 -5.93
N THR A 84 -7.13 1.07 -6.94
CA THR A 84 -7.06 1.64 -8.30
C THR A 84 -8.44 1.85 -8.93
N LEU A 85 -9.45 1.09 -8.52
CA LEU A 85 -10.83 1.26 -8.99
C LEU A 85 -11.45 2.51 -8.35
N VAL A 86 -11.28 2.69 -7.04
CA VAL A 86 -11.75 3.89 -6.31
C VAL A 86 -11.24 5.18 -6.96
N LYS A 87 -9.95 5.24 -7.34
CA LYS A 87 -9.41 6.44 -8.00
C LYS A 87 -10.04 6.71 -9.38
N LYS A 88 -10.43 5.66 -10.12
CA LYS A 88 -11.12 5.83 -11.42
C LYS A 88 -12.51 6.40 -11.22
N ASP A 89 -13.22 5.96 -10.18
CA ASP A 89 -14.58 6.43 -9.88
C ASP A 89 -14.60 7.87 -9.35
N VAL A 90 -13.53 8.31 -8.69
CA VAL A 90 -13.36 9.70 -8.21
C VAL A 90 -12.84 10.65 -9.31
N SER A 91 -12.41 10.13 -10.46
CA SER A 91 -11.99 11.00 -11.57
C SER A 91 -13.21 11.73 -12.15
N PRO A 92 -13.18 13.06 -12.34
CA PRO A 92 -14.31 13.79 -12.88
C PRO A 92 -14.60 13.25 -14.28
N SER A 93 -15.80 12.71 -14.45
CA SER A 93 -16.37 12.48 -15.78
C SER A 93 -16.22 13.77 -16.59
N PRO A 94 -15.72 13.73 -17.83
CA PRO A 94 -15.66 14.94 -18.65
C PRO A 94 -17.07 15.49 -18.77
N SER A 95 -17.31 16.66 -18.18
CA SER A 95 -18.59 17.36 -18.33
C SER A 95 -18.78 17.67 -19.82
N PRO A 96 -19.92 17.29 -20.42
CA PRO A 96 -20.20 17.64 -21.80
C PRO A 96 -20.61 19.12 -21.83
N TYR A 97 -19.66 19.99 -22.15
CA TYR A 97 -19.93 21.31 -22.70
C TYR A 97 -19.28 21.41 -24.07
#